data_AF-A0A093GX92-F1
#
_entry.id   AF-A0A093GX92-F1
#
_cell.length_a   1.000
_cell.length_b   1.000
_cell.length_c   1.000
_cell.angle_alpha   90.00
_cell.angle_beta   90.00
_cell.angle_gamma   90.00
#
_symmetry.space_group_name_H-M   'P 1'
#
loop_
_entity.id
_entity.type
_entity.pdbx_description
1 polymer ?
#
loop_
_entity_poly.entity_id
_entity_poly.type
_entity_poly.pdbx_seq_one_letter_code
_entity_poly.pdbx_strand_id
1 'polypeptide(L)'
;METTKINMSRVPLVNGGIDAATLKAHKPRVMSKSGHSNVRIDKVDGIYLLYLQDLWTTVIDMKWRYKLTLFAATFVMTWFLFGASVKFNVDSSSESPFLILPLTFYHILDESSPLRDLTPQNLKEKDFELVVLLNATVESTSAVCQSRTSYIPEEIHWGYEFVPVVSLSPNGKYVADFSQFEKIRRSTDSTFYSMDSEKQKLEEKYRQEDQRERELRTMLLHQSNV
;
A
#
# COMPACT_ATOMS: atom_id res chain seq x y z
N MET A 1 58.30 -28.17 -72.19
CA MET A 1 57.53 -29.43 -72.08
C MET A 1 57.97 -30.10 -70.80
N GLU A 2 57.13 -30.05 -69.78
CA GLU A 2 57.27 -30.82 -68.54
C GLU A 2 57.21 -32.31 -68.84
N THR A 3 58.06 -33.10 -68.18
CA THR A 3 57.66 -34.27 -67.38
C THR A 3 58.93 -34.91 -66.82
N THR A 4 59.30 -34.55 -65.59
CA THR A 4 60.26 -35.35 -64.82
C THR A 4 59.49 -36.00 -63.68
N LYS A 5 59.04 -37.23 -63.92
CA LYS A 5 58.68 -38.18 -62.87
C LYS A 5 59.82 -39.17 -62.76
N ILE A 6 60.56 -39.13 -61.64
CA ILE A 6 61.39 -40.26 -61.22
C ILE A 6 61.12 -40.54 -59.74
N ASN A 7 60.75 -41.79 -59.54
CA ASN A 7 60.42 -42.49 -58.32
C ASN A 7 61.71 -42.98 -57.62
N MET A 8 61.81 -42.80 -56.31
CA MET A 8 62.70 -43.52 -55.40
C MET A 8 61.87 -43.79 -54.14
N SER A 9 61.69 -44.99 -53.59
CA SER A 9 62.41 -46.24 -53.74
C SER A 9 61.66 -47.35 -52.99
N ARG A 10 61.64 -48.55 -53.58
CA ARG A 10 61.67 -49.89 -52.97
C ARG A 10 60.55 -50.31 -51.98
N VAL A 11 59.68 -51.18 -52.49
CA VAL A 11 58.96 -52.27 -51.77
C VAL A 11 59.95 -53.45 -51.51
N PRO A 12 59.63 -54.57 -50.82
CA PRO A 12 58.61 -54.96 -49.81
C PRO A 12 59.21 -55.70 -48.58
N LEU A 13 58.37 -56.24 -47.66
CA LEU A 13 58.28 -57.68 -47.29
C LEU A 13 57.86 -57.90 -45.81
N VAL A 14 56.94 -58.86 -45.63
CA VAL A 14 56.48 -59.51 -44.38
C VAL A 14 55.28 -58.90 -43.64
N ASN A 15 54.22 -59.73 -43.63
CA ASN A 15 53.01 -59.68 -42.83
C ASN A 15 53.27 -60.14 -41.39
N GLY A 16 52.59 -59.51 -40.43
CA GLY A 16 52.16 -60.14 -39.18
C GLY A 16 52.93 -59.75 -37.92
N GLY A 17 52.30 -58.98 -37.04
CA GLY A 17 52.81 -58.79 -35.67
C GLY A 17 52.24 -57.61 -34.88
N ILE A 18 50.94 -57.68 -34.54
CA ILE A 18 50.30 -57.16 -33.31
C ILE A 18 50.38 -55.63 -33.04
N ASP A 19 49.20 -55.02 -33.04
CA ASP A 19 48.88 -53.63 -32.73
C ASP A 19 49.30 -53.20 -31.31
N ALA A 20 50.25 -52.27 -31.20
CA ALA A 20 50.63 -51.68 -29.90
C ALA A 20 51.29 -50.28 -29.98
N ALA A 21 50.85 -49.40 -30.88
CA ALA A 21 51.12 -47.95 -30.84
C ALA A 21 50.40 -47.29 -32.03
N THR A 22 49.26 -46.60 -31.92
CA THR A 22 49.17 -45.21 -31.44
C THR A 22 47.69 -44.79 -31.49
N LEU A 23 46.85 -45.37 -30.65
CA LEU A 23 45.53 -44.81 -30.33
C LEU A 23 45.58 -44.30 -28.90
N LYS A 24 46.30 -43.19 -28.67
CA LYS A 24 46.08 -42.40 -27.45
C LYS A 24 44.73 -41.71 -27.60
N ALA A 25 43.68 -42.41 -27.16
CA ALA A 25 42.35 -41.85 -26.98
C ALA A 25 42.47 -40.56 -26.14
N HIS A 26 42.12 -39.42 -26.76
CA HIS A 26 42.20 -38.12 -26.13
C HIS A 26 41.18 -38.04 -24.99
N LYS A 27 41.65 -38.16 -23.74
CA LYS A 27 40.84 -38.08 -22.52
C LYS A 27 40.08 -36.74 -22.50
N PRO A 28 38.75 -36.73 -22.33
CA PRO A 28 37.98 -35.48 -22.30
C PRO A 28 38.44 -34.62 -21.12
N ARG A 29 38.73 -33.34 -21.39
CA ARG A 29 39.16 -32.37 -20.37
C ARG A 29 37.94 -31.62 -19.84
N VAL A 30 37.81 -31.59 -18.52
CA VAL A 30 36.71 -30.94 -17.77
C VAL A 30 36.69 -29.42 -17.98
N MET A 31 37.84 -28.81 -18.26
CA MET A 31 38.00 -27.37 -18.50
C MET A 31 38.93 -27.16 -19.69
N SER A 32 38.60 -26.20 -20.57
CA SER A 32 39.49 -25.77 -21.66
C SER A 32 40.64 -24.91 -21.11
N LYS A 33 41.75 -24.82 -21.85
CA LYS A 33 42.88 -23.92 -21.51
C LYS A 33 42.52 -22.43 -21.59
N SER A 34 41.36 -22.09 -22.16
CA SER A 34 40.77 -20.75 -22.19
C SER A 34 39.75 -20.50 -21.07
N GLY A 35 39.71 -21.37 -20.06
CA GLY A 35 38.89 -21.20 -18.84
C GLY A 35 37.40 -21.53 -19.00
N HIS A 36 36.98 -22.08 -20.14
CA HIS A 36 35.59 -22.49 -20.32
C HIS A 36 35.37 -23.92 -19.81
N SER A 37 34.43 -24.09 -18.88
CA SER A 37 34.02 -25.38 -18.34
C SER A 37 33.26 -26.18 -19.39
N ASN A 38 33.65 -27.45 -19.58
CA ASN A 38 33.01 -28.37 -20.52
C ASN A 38 32.14 -29.40 -19.80
N VAL A 39 31.58 -29.03 -18.64
CA VAL A 39 30.63 -29.85 -17.87
C VAL A 39 29.23 -29.32 -18.12
N ARG A 40 28.41 -30.10 -18.82
CA ARG A 40 26.96 -29.85 -18.90
C ARG A 40 26.31 -30.53 -17.70
N ILE A 41 25.74 -29.74 -16.79
CA ILE A 41 24.90 -30.26 -15.72
C ILE A 41 23.56 -30.60 -16.38
N ASP A 42 23.24 -31.88 -16.50
CA ASP A 42 21.95 -32.35 -17.00
C ASP A 42 21.19 -33.01 -15.84
N LYS A 43 19.90 -32.70 -15.76
CA LYS A 43 18.92 -33.11 -14.73
C LYS A 43 19.36 -32.93 -13.28
N VAL A 44 19.04 -31.76 -12.73
CA VAL A 44 18.86 -31.61 -11.28
C VAL A 44 17.42 -31.18 -11.05
N ASP A 45 16.57 -32.15 -10.79
CA ASP A 45 15.20 -31.90 -10.31
C ASP A 45 15.31 -31.32 -8.90
N GLY A 46 14.84 -30.08 -8.71
CA GLY A 46 14.92 -29.35 -7.44
C GLY A 46 15.79 -28.09 -7.44
N ILE A 47 16.40 -27.71 -8.57
CA ILE A 47 17.15 -26.44 -8.71
C ILE A 47 16.33 -25.23 -8.23
N TYR A 48 15.04 -25.17 -8.59
CA TYR A 48 14.18 -24.03 -8.23
C TYR A 48 14.03 -23.85 -6.71
N LEU A 49 14.01 -24.94 -5.93
CA LEU A 49 13.92 -24.88 -4.47
C LEU A 49 15.27 -24.50 -3.83
N LEU A 50 16.39 -24.95 -4.40
CA LEU A 50 17.73 -24.50 -3.97
C LEU A 50 17.94 -22.99 -4.22
N TYR A 51 17.47 -22.47 -5.36
CA TYR A 51 17.53 -21.03 -5.66
C TYR A 51 16.61 -20.19 -4.75
N LEU A 52 15.48 -20.74 -4.30
CA LEU A 52 14.59 -20.05 -3.35
C LEU A 52 15.15 -20.03 -1.92
N GLN A 53 15.93 -21.04 -1.53
CA GLN A 53 16.59 -21.09 -0.22
C GLN A 53 17.74 -20.08 -0.10
N ASP A 54 18.37 -19.72 -1.23
CA ASP A 54 19.39 -18.66 -1.31
C ASP A 54 18.85 -17.43 -2.08
N LEU A 55 17.75 -16.89 -1.55
CA LEU A 55 17.04 -15.75 -2.14
C LEU A 55 17.96 -14.52 -2.28
N TRP A 56 18.91 -14.35 -1.35
CA TRP A 56 19.80 -13.20 -1.29
C TRP A 56 20.84 -13.20 -2.41
N THR A 57 21.54 -14.32 -2.65
CA THR A 57 22.52 -14.40 -3.75
C THR A 57 21.83 -14.41 -5.12
N THR A 58 20.63 -15.00 -5.22
CA THR A 58 19.81 -14.99 -6.44
C THR A 58 19.42 -13.57 -6.83
N VAL A 59 18.95 -12.76 -5.87
CA VAL A 59 18.64 -11.34 -6.13
C VAL A 59 19.88 -10.55 -6.54
N ILE A 60 21.05 -10.87 -5.98
CA ILE A 60 22.32 -10.23 -6.33
C ILE A 60 22.76 -10.60 -7.76
N ASP A 61 22.59 -11.86 -8.18
CA ASP A 61 23.03 -12.36 -9.49
C ASP A 61 22.02 -12.09 -10.63
N MET A 62 20.81 -11.62 -10.30
CA MET A 62 19.82 -11.23 -11.30
C MET A 62 20.27 -10.02 -12.15
N LYS A 63 19.97 -10.09 -13.46
CA LYS A 63 20.14 -8.94 -14.38
C LYS A 63 19.36 -7.75 -13.82
N TRP A 64 19.98 -6.56 -13.85
CA TRP A 64 19.44 -5.31 -13.30
C TRP A 64 17.97 -5.01 -13.63
N ARG A 65 17.51 -5.38 -14.83
CA ARG A 65 16.11 -5.27 -15.26
C ARG A 65 15.13 -5.90 -14.26
N TYR A 66 15.44 -7.08 -13.75
CA TYR A 66 14.57 -7.80 -12.81
C TYR A 66 14.68 -7.27 -11.38
N LYS A 67 15.82 -6.68 -10.99
CA LYS A 67 15.98 -6.01 -9.70
C LYS A 67 15.04 -4.81 -9.60
N LEU A 68 14.97 -4.02 -10.68
CA LEU A 68 14.08 -2.87 -10.76
C LEU A 68 12.60 -3.28 -10.80
N THR A 69 12.27 -4.35 -11.51
CA THR A 69 10.91 -4.93 -11.49
C THR A 69 10.53 -5.44 -10.11
N LEU A 70 11.41 -6.17 -9.41
CA LEU A 70 11.15 -6.67 -8.05
C LEU A 70 10.94 -5.51 -7.07
N PHE A 71 11.80 -4.48 -7.14
CA PHE A 71 11.65 -3.27 -6.34
C PHE A 71 10.29 -2.59 -6.61
N ALA A 72 9.95 -2.32 -7.87
CA ALA A 72 8.65 -1.75 -8.22
C ALA A 72 7.47 -2.65 -7.77
N ALA A 73 7.58 -3.97 -7.92
CA ALA A 73 6.57 -4.92 -7.50
C ALA A 73 6.35 -4.91 -5.98
N THR A 74 7.41 -4.74 -5.17
CA THR A 74 7.24 -4.57 -3.71
C THR A 74 6.50 -3.28 -3.36
N PHE A 75 6.73 -2.17 -4.07
CA PHE A 75 5.96 -0.94 -3.87
C PHE A 75 4.50 -1.08 -4.31
N VAL A 76 4.25 -1.75 -5.44
CA VAL A 76 2.89 -2.04 -5.91
C VAL A 76 2.18 -3.00 -4.98
N MET A 77 2.87 -4.02 -4.45
CA MET A 77 2.33 -4.97 -3.49
C MET A 77 2.00 -4.29 -2.16
N THR A 78 2.88 -3.43 -1.67
CA THR A 78 2.59 -2.55 -0.52
C THR A 78 1.38 -1.67 -0.81
N TRP A 79 1.30 -1.01 -1.96
CA TRP A 79 0.10 -0.24 -2.32
C TRP A 79 -1.17 -1.08 -2.44
N PHE A 80 -1.09 -2.35 -2.83
CA PHE A 80 -2.26 -3.22 -2.92
C PHE A 80 -2.69 -3.74 -1.54
N LEU A 81 -1.73 -4.02 -0.65
CA LEU A 81 -1.99 -4.47 0.73
C LEU A 81 -2.47 -3.32 1.63
N PHE A 82 -1.90 -2.13 1.50
CA PHE A 82 -2.28 -0.93 2.25
C PHE A 82 -3.35 -0.09 1.52
N GLY A 83 -3.67 -0.41 0.26
CA GLY A 83 -4.65 0.30 -0.57
C GLY A 83 -6.04 -0.32 -0.57
N ALA A 84 -6.33 -1.26 0.34
CA ALA A 84 -7.71 -1.56 0.74
C ALA A 84 -8.28 -0.35 1.51
N SER A 85 -8.43 0.77 0.81
CA SER A 85 -8.81 2.05 1.38
C SER A 85 -10.28 2.05 1.77
N VAL A 86 -10.54 2.10 3.06
CA VAL A 86 -11.86 2.36 3.63
C VAL A 86 -12.21 3.83 3.40
N LYS A 87 -13.21 4.12 2.56
CA LYS A 87 -13.62 5.50 2.25
C LYS A 87 -14.57 6.05 3.31
N PHE A 88 -14.10 6.98 4.14
CA PHE A 88 -14.96 7.68 5.10
C PHE A 88 -15.66 8.88 4.45
N ASN A 89 -16.95 9.05 4.76
CA ASN A 89 -17.75 10.23 4.48
C ASN A 89 -17.82 11.09 5.75
N VAL A 90 -18.08 12.38 5.58
CA VAL A 90 -18.23 13.37 6.65
C VAL A 90 -19.64 13.92 6.61
N ASP A 91 -20.27 14.11 7.76
CA ASP A 91 -21.59 14.76 7.88
C ASP A 91 -21.56 16.29 7.61
N SER A 92 -20.79 16.76 6.63
CA SER A 92 -20.67 18.17 6.26
C SER A 92 -21.39 18.45 4.94
N SER A 93 -22.12 19.56 4.84
CA SER A 93 -22.77 20.01 3.59
C SER A 93 -21.77 20.56 2.55
N SER A 94 -20.47 20.56 2.85
CA SER A 94 -19.42 21.15 2.02
C SER A 94 -18.16 20.30 1.91
N GLU A 95 -17.42 20.48 0.80
CA GLU A 95 -16.12 19.85 0.48
C GLU A 95 -15.00 20.15 1.51
N SER A 96 -15.17 21.19 2.34
CA SER A 96 -14.25 21.57 3.42
C SER A 96 -14.99 21.71 4.75
N PRO A 97 -15.07 20.63 5.55
CA PRO A 97 -15.68 20.69 6.87
C PRO A 97 -14.95 21.69 7.78
N PHE A 98 -15.68 22.64 8.36
CA PHE A 98 -15.16 23.50 9.42
C PHE A 98 -15.27 22.75 10.75
N LEU A 99 -14.14 22.41 11.36
CA LEU A 99 -14.06 21.67 12.63
C LEU A 99 -14.39 22.52 13.87
N ILE A 100 -15.30 23.50 13.74
CA ILE A 100 -15.74 24.35 14.86
C ILE A 100 -16.60 23.53 15.83
N LEU A 101 -17.35 22.56 15.30
CA LEU A 101 -18.14 21.60 16.06
C LEU A 101 -17.60 20.18 15.83
N PRO A 102 -17.77 19.27 16.81
CA PRO A 102 -17.51 17.84 16.63
C PRO A 102 -18.18 17.28 15.37
N LEU A 103 -17.38 16.75 14.43
CA LEU A 103 -17.89 16.07 13.23
C LEU A 103 -17.83 14.57 13.41
N THR A 104 -18.88 13.89 12.98
CA THR A 104 -18.93 12.44 12.95
C THR A 104 -18.51 11.99 11.55
N PHE A 105 -17.50 11.11 11.51
CA PHE A 105 -17.05 10.46 10.29
C PHE A 105 -17.68 9.08 10.24
N TYR A 106 -18.23 8.70 9.08
CA TYR A 106 -18.87 7.40 8.91
C TYR A 106 -18.43 6.72 7.62
N HIS A 107 -18.39 5.40 7.64
CA HIS A 107 -18.11 4.58 6.47
C HIS A 107 -19.30 3.67 6.20
N ILE A 108 -19.76 3.65 4.95
CA ILE A 108 -20.85 2.77 4.53
C ILE A 108 -20.24 1.39 4.25
N LEU A 109 -20.75 0.38 4.97
CA LEU A 109 -20.38 -1.01 4.76
C LEU A 109 -21.11 -1.56 3.52
N ASP A 110 -20.62 -1.20 2.34
CA ASP A 110 -21.13 -1.68 1.06
C ASP A 110 -20.43 -2.98 0.60
N GLU A 111 -20.82 -3.51 -0.56
CA GLU A 111 -20.24 -4.74 -1.11
C GLU A 111 -18.74 -4.62 -1.46
N SER A 112 -18.23 -3.40 -1.62
CA SER A 112 -16.83 -3.10 -1.93
C SER A 112 -15.97 -2.83 -0.70
N SER A 113 -16.60 -2.70 0.47
CA SER A 113 -15.92 -2.44 1.73
C SER A 113 -15.12 -3.66 2.20
N PRO A 114 -13.85 -3.49 2.60
CA PRO A 114 -13.07 -4.57 3.21
C PRO A 114 -13.64 -5.00 4.58
N LEU A 115 -14.56 -4.22 5.14
CA LEU A 115 -15.23 -4.48 6.41
C LEU A 115 -16.63 -5.10 6.25
N ARG A 116 -17.02 -5.49 5.03
CA ARG A 116 -18.35 -6.07 4.72
C ARG A 116 -18.68 -7.30 5.58
N ASP A 117 -17.71 -8.17 5.80
CA ASP A 117 -17.91 -9.45 6.51
C ASP A 117 -17.88 -9.28 8.04
N LEU A 118 -18.01 -8.06 8.55
CA LEU A 118 -18.10 -7.80 9.99
C LEU A 118 -19.54 -8.02 10.47
N THR A 119 -19.68 -8.88 11.48
CA THR A 119 -20.90 -9.07 12.24
C THR A 119 -20.59 -8.82 13.72
N PRO A 120 -21.59 -8.45 14.55
CA PRO A 120 -21.36 -8.20 15.98
C PRO A 120 -20.77 -9.42 16.73
N GLN A 121 -20.98 -10.63 16.21
CA GLN A 121 -20.43 -11.86 16.77
C GLN A 121 -18.96 -12.06 16.36
N ASN A 122 -18.65 -11.86 15.08
CA ASN A 122 -17.30 -12.09 14.55
C ASN A 122 -16.33 -10.92 14.80
N LEU A 123 -16.84 -9.74 15.17
CA LEU A 123 -16.03 -8.54 15.34
C LEU A 123 -14.87 -8.77 16.34
N LYS A 124 -15.14 -9.41 17.48
CA LYS A 124 -14.15 -9.67 18.53
C LYS A 124 -13.18 -10.81 18.22
N GLU A 125 -13.49 -11.62 17.22
CA GLU A 125 -12.67 -12.78 16.84
C GLU A 125 -11.68 -12.43 15.71
N LYS A 126 -11.91 -11.34 14.99
CA LYS A 126 -11.03 -10.90 13.91
C LYS A 126 -9.84 -10.12 14.46
N ASP A 127 -8.70 -10.31 13.82
CA ASP A 127 -7.46 -9.59 14.10
C ASP A 127 -7.25 -8.52 13.00
N PHE A 128 -7.64 -7.29 13.30
CA PHE A 128 -7.42 -6.14 12.43
C PHE A 128 -7.29 -4.85 13.24
N GLU A 129 -6.66 -3.83 12.66
CA GLU A 129 -6.55 -2.49 13.25
C GLU A 129 -7.07 -1.46 12.24
N LEU A 130 -8.03 -0.64 12.66
CA LEU A 130 -8.58 0.44 11.84
C LEU A 130 -7.79 1.72 12.08
N VAL A 131 -6.85 2.02 11.18
CA VAL A 131 -6.07 3.25 11.24
C VAL A 131 -6.83 4.40 10.58
N VAL A 132 -7.03 5.50 11.32
CA VAL A 132 -7.70 6.71 10.86
C VAL A 132 -6.68 7.85 10.77
N LEU A 133 -6.61 8.47 9.58
CA LEU A 133 -5.75 9.61 9.34
C LEU A 133 -6.59 10.82 8.92
N LEU A 134 -6.44 11.92 9.63
CA LEU A 134 -7.06 13.20 9.31
C LEU A 134 -5.98 14.17 8.83
N ASN A 135 -6.02 14.52 7.55
CA ASN A 135 -5.21 15.58 6.97
C ASN A 135 -6.04 16.87 6.94
N ALA A 136 -5.54 17.93 7.56
CA ALA A 136 -6.19 19.23 7.60
C ALA A 136 -5.17 20.35 7.31
N THR A 137 -5.64 21.47 6.80
CA THR A 137 -4.82 22.67 6.63
C THR A 137 -5.24 23.70 7.67
N VAL A 138 -4.27 24.20 8.43
CA VAL A 138 -4.51 25.26 9.40
C VAL A 138 -4.66 26.58 8.67
N GLU A 139 -5.81 27.23 8.81
CA GLU A 139 -6.16 28.42 8.04
C GLU A 139 -5.20 29.59 8.26
N SER A 140 -4.77 29.84 9.50
CA SER A 140 -3.93 30.99 9.82
C SER A 140 -2.49 30.87 9.32
N THR A 141 -1.98 29.64 9.13
CA THR A 141 -0.57 29.39 8.78
C THR A 141 -0.42 28.71 7.42
N SER A 142 -1.51 28.29 6.79
CA SER A 142 -1.53 27.43 5.60
C SER A 142 -0.72 26.14 5.75
N ALA A 143 -0.37 25.76 6.98
CA ALA A 143 0.43 24.58 7.27
C ALA A 143 -0.47 23.33 7.22
N VAL A 144 0.04 22.27 6.61
CA VAL A 144 -0.62 20.96 6.62
C VAL A 144 -0.36 20.29 7.96
N CYS A 145 -1.43 19.88 8.63
CA CYS A 145 -1.41 19.09 9.86
C CYS A 145 -1.99 17.70 9.56
N GLN A 146 -1.37 16.67 10.12
CA GLN A 146 -1.88 15.30 10.04
C GLN A 146 -2.05 14.76 11.46
N SER A 147 -3.29 14.40 11.80
CA SER A 147 -3.62 13.65 13.00
C SER A 147 -3.85 12.19 12.65
N ARG A 148 -3.43 11.28 13.52
CA ARG A 148 -3.54 9.82 13.31
C ARG A 148 -4.00 9.18 14.59
N THR A 149 -4.93 8.24 14.48
CA THR A 149 -5.36 7.35 15.56
C THR A 149 -5.65 5.98 14.99
N SER A 150 -5.80 4.98 15.84
CA SER A 150 -6.23 3.65 15.43
C SER A 150 -7.28 3.10 16.39
N TYR A 151 -8.04 2.12 15.91
CA TYR A 151 -9.05 1.41 16.67
C TYR A 151 -8.89 -0.09 16.49
N ILE A 152 -8.79 -0.82 17.59
CA ILE A 152 -8.81 -2.30 17.59
C ILE A 152 -10.26 -2.82 17.70
N PRO A 153 -10.53 -4.10 17.38
CA PRO A 153 -11.89 -4.61 17.31
C PRO A 153 -12.63 -4.56 18.65
N GLU A 154 -11.91 -4.60 19.77
CA GLU A 154 -12.47 -4.44 21.12
C GLU A 154 -12.97 -3.02 21.43
N GLU A 155 -12.42 -2.01 20.75
CA GLU A 155 -12.79 -0.59 20.91
C GLU A 155 -13.99 -0.20 20.02
N ILE A 156 -14.38 -1.07 19.08
CA ILE A 156 -15.48 -0.82 18.14
C ILE A 156 -16.79 -1.32 18.75
N HIS A 157 -17.67 -0.38 19.10
CA HIS A 157 -18.96 -0.67 19.73
C HIS A 157 -20.09 -0.86 18.71
N TRP A 158 -20.49 -2.11 18.46
CA TRP A 158 -21.60 -2.42 17.54
C TRP A 158 -22.98 -2.07 18.12
N GLY A 159 -23.81 -1.39 17.32
CA GLY A 159 -25.18 -1.02 17.72
C GLY A 159 -25.23 0.15 18.72
N TYR A 160 -24.16 0.93 18.79
CA TYR A 160 -24.09 2.16 19.56
C TYR A 160 -24.06 3.37 18.62
N GLU A 161 -24.51 4.51 19.14
CA GLU A 161 -24.46 5.81 18.49
C GLU A 161 -23.91 6.86 19.47
N PHE A 162 -23.30 7.92 18.94
CA PHE A 162 -22.83 9.04 19.75
C PHE A 162 -24.00 9.86 20.29
N VAL A 163 -23.90 10.31 21.53
CA VAL A 163 -24.87 11.25 22.10
C VAL A 163 -24.68 12.62 21.41
N PRO A 164 -25.77 13.29 20.97
CA PRO A 164 -25.67 14.61 20.34
C PRO A 164 -24.96 15.62 21.24
N VAL A 165 -23.85 16.19 20.76
CA VAL A 165 -23.05 17.16 21.52
C VAL A 165 -23.70 18.54 21.55
N VAL A 166 -24.52 18.86 20.55
CA VAL A 166 -25.19 20.16 20.43
C VAL A 166 -26.60 20.04 21.00
N SER A 167 -26.95 20.96 21.89
CA SER A 167 -28.30 21.05 22.46
C SER A 167 -28.77 22.50 22.55
N LEU A 168 -30.08 22.71 22.64
CA LEU A 168 -30.66 24.03 22.83
C LEU A 168 -30.71 24.36 24.33
N SER A 169 -30.06 25.44 24.73
CA SER A 169 -30.17 26.01 26.06
C SER A 169 -31.62 26.47 26.33
N PRO A 170 -32.07 26.49 27.60
CA PRO A 170 -33.35 27.10 27.99
C PRO A 170 -33.55 28.55 27.49
N ASN A 171 -32.45 29.26 27.20
CA ASN A 171 -32.45 30.62 26.67
C ASN A 171 -32.54 30.69 25.12
N GLY A 172 -32.76 29.57 24.43
CA GLY A 172 -32.85 29.50 22.97
C GLY A 172 -31.51 29.62 22.24
N LYS A 173 -30.38 29.55 22.96
CA LYS A 173 -29.03 29.51 22.37
C LYS A 173 -28.56 28.07 22.19
N TYR A 174 -27.92 27.76 21.07
CA TYR A 174 -27.24 26.47 20.91
C TYR A 174 -26.00 26.42 21.79
N VAL A 175 -25.81 25.30 22.49
CA VAL A 175 -24.67 25.04 23.36
C VAL A 175 -24.10 23.67 22.99
N ALA A 176 -22.80 23.65 22.70
CA ALA A 176 -22.05 22.42 22.53
C ALA A 176 -21.52 21.95 23.90
N ASP A 177 -22.08 20.85 24.41
CA ASP A 177 -21.67 20.25 25.68
C ASP A 177 -20.62 19.16 25.42
N PHE A 178 -19.34 19.56 25.46
CA PHE A 178 -18.21 18.65 25.26
C PHE A 178 -18.12 17.53 26.31
N SER A 179 -18.83 17.62 27.44
CA SER A 179 -18.93 16.49 28.38
C SER A 179 -19.67 15.28 27.80
N GLN A 180 -20.36 15.46 26.67
CA GLN A 180 -21.08 14.42 25.95
C GLN A 180 -20.30 13.87 24.75
N PHE A 181 -19.15 14.45 24.41
CA PHE A 181 -18.37 14.11 23.21
C PHE A 181 -18.03 12.62 23.10
N GLU A 182 -17.60 12.01 24.21
CA GLU A 182 -17.23 10.60 24.25
C GLU A 182 -18.40 9.67 24.63
N LYS A 183 -19.57 10.23 24.96
CA LYS A 183 -20.69 9.44 25.46
C LYS A 183 -21.37 8.72 24.30
N ILE A 184 -21.55 7.41 24.47
CA ILE A 184 -22.27 6.55 23.55
C ILE A 184 -23.57 6.05 24.19
N ARG A 185 -24.61 5.86 23.36
CA ARG A 185 -25.87 5.24 23.77
C ARG A 185 -26.18 4.05 22.87
N ARG A 186 -26.96 3.10 23.38
CA ARG A 186 -27.41 1.94 22.59
C ARG A 186 -28.48 2.40 21.60
N SER A 187 -28.28 2.12 20.31
CA SER A 187 -29.24 2.49 19.27
C SER A 187 -30.49 1.61 19.41
N THR A 188 -31.65 2.25 19.52
CA THR A 188 -32.96 1.59 19.60
C THR A 188 -33.59 1.35 18.22
N ASP A 189 -33.05 1.96 17.17
CA ASP A 189 -33.63 1.94 15.83
C ASP A 189 -32.51 1.97 14.77
N SER A 190 -32.42 0.93 13.93
CA SER A 190 -31.35 0.77 12.92
C SER A 190 -31.40 1.80 11.78
N THR A 191 -32.41 2.66 11.80
CA THR A 191 -32.76 3.58 10.71
C THR A 191 -32.41 5.03 11.02
N PHE A 192 -31.91 5.33 12.22
CA PHE A 192 -31.70 6.71 12.66
C PHE A 192 -30.27 7.18 12.40
N TYR A 193 -29.90 7.31 11.12
CA TYR A 193 -29.02 8.43 10.75
C TYR A 193 -29.87 9.69 10.90
N SER A 194 -29.96 10.23 12.11
CA SER A 194 -30.35 11.62 12.25
C SER A 194 -29.21 12.42 11.64
N MET A 195 -29.30 12.71 10.34
CA MET A 195 -28.80 13.96 9.82
C MET A 195 -29.42 15.02 10.72
N ASP A 196 -28.66 15.44 11.73
CA ASP A 196 -29.10 16.42 12.70
C ASP A 196 -29.20 17.74 11.93
N SER A 197 -30.34 17.94 11.28
CA SER A 197 -30.59 19.07 10.39
C SER A 197 -30.40 20.40 11.13
N GLU A 198 -30.53 20.40 12.45
CA GLU A 198 -30.25 21.53 13.33
C GLU A 198 -28.74 21.80 13.41
N LYS A 199 -27.92 20.76 13.54
CA LYS A 199 -26.46 20.85 13.48
C LYS A 199 -25.97 21.40 12.14
N GLN A 200 -26.51 20.93 11.01
CA GLN A 200 -26.15 21.45 9.68
C GLN A 200 -26.49 22.94 9.53
N LYS A 201 -27.70 23.35 9.94
CA LYS A 201 -28.09 24.78 9.95
C LYS A 201 -27.18 25.61 10.86
N LEU A 202 -26.74 25.06 11.98
CA LEU A 202 -25.85 25.74 12.92
C LEU A 202 -24.45 25.93 12.34
N GLU A 203 -23.89 24.90 11.69
CA GLU A 203 -22.61 24.98 10.99
C GLU A 203 -22.65 26.01 9.86
N GLU A 204 -23.72 26.04 9.07
CA GLU A 204 -23.92 27.06 8.02
C GLU A 204 -24.05 28.47 8.60
N LYS A 205 -24.76 28.62 9.73
CA LYS A 205 -24.89 29.91 10.41
C LYS A 205 -23.53 30.43 10.92
N TYR A 206 -22.74 29.59 11.59
CA TYR A 206 -21.40 29.97 12.06
C TYR A 206 -20.48 30.36 10.90
N ARG A 207 -20.57 29.65 9.78
CA ARG A 207 -19.82 29.98 8.56
C ARG A 207 -20.18 31.37 8.02
N GLN A 208 -21.47 31.70 7.97
CA GLN A 208 -21.92 33.02 7.52
C GLN A 208 -21.51 34.15 8.47
N GLU A 209 -21.51 33.88 9.78
CA GLU A 209 -21.10 34.86 10.80
C GLU A 209 -19.61 35.16 10.71
N ASP A 210 -18.77 34.13 10.58
CA ASP A 210 -17.32 34.27 10.41
C ASP A 210 -16.97 35.00 9.09
N GLN A 211 -17.67 34.69 7.99
CA GLN A 211 -17.51 35.42 6.72
C GLN A 211 -17.85 36.91 6.86
N ARG A 212 -18.98 37.24 7.51
CA ARG A 212 -19.35 38.64 7.75
C ARG A 212 -18.34 39.36 8.63
N GLU A 213 -17.82 38.72 9.67
CA GLU A 213 -16.82 39.33 10.55
C GLU A 213 -15.53 39.64 9.78
N ARG A 214 -15.11 38.76 8.88
CA ARG A 214 -13.94 38.98 8.00
C ARG A 214 -14.17 40.12 7.01
N GLU A 215 -15.35 40.18 6.39
CA GLU A 215 -15.71 41.27 5.48
C GLU A 215 -15.70 42.62 6.22
N LEU A 216 -16.30 42.67 7.42
CA LEU A 216 -16.26 43.85 8.30
C LEU A 216 -14.83 44.27 8.65
N ARG A 217 -13.98 43.33 9.09
CA ARG A 217 -12.57 43.60 9.38
C ARG A 217 -11.83 44.15 8.15
N THR A 218 -12.09 43.58 6.98
CA THR A 218 -11.48 44.02 5.71
C THR A 218 -11.95 45.43 5.32
N MET A 219 -13.24 45.72 5.46
CA MET A 219 -13.80 47.06 5.20
C MET A 219 -13.26 48.11 6.19
N LEU A 220 -13.16 47.78 7.47
CA LEU A 220 -12.60 48.68 8.49
C LEU A 220 -11.11 48.98 8.24
N LEU A 221 -10.33 47.98 7.84
CA LEU A 221 -8.92 48.17 7.45
C LEU A 221 -8.79 49.04 6.20
N HIS A 222 -9.70 48.91 5.23
CA HIS A 222 -9.71 49.73 4.03
C HIS A 222 -10.11 51.18 4.35
N GLN A 223 -11.08 51.39 5.24
CA GLN A 223 -11.53 52.71 5.68
C GLN A 223 -10.51 53.42 6.58
N SER A 224 -9.69 52.67 7.31
CA SER A 224 -8.60 53.19 8.15
C SER A 224 -7.37 53.63 7.35
N ASN A 225 -7.23 53.18 6.10
CA ASN A 225 -6.07 53.47 5.22
C ASN A 225 -6.37 54.57 4.19
N VAL A 226 -7.49 55.30 4.35
CA VAL A 226 -7.90 56.49 3.59
C VAL A 226 -7.98 57.68 4.54
#